data_AF-A0A9P2M2T2-F1
#
_entry.id   AF-A0A9P2M2T2-F1
#
_cell.length_a   1.000
_cell.length_b   1.000
_cell.length_c   1.000
_cell.angle_alpha   90.00
_cell.angle_beta   90.00
_cell.angle_gamma   90.00
#
_symmetry.space_group_name_H-M   'P 1'
#
loop_
_entity.id
_entity.type
_entity.pdbx_description
1 polymer ?
#
loop_
_entity_poly.entity_id
_entity_poly.type
_entity_poly.pdbx_seq_one_letter_code
_entity_poly.pdbx_strand_id
1 'polypeptide(L)'
;MRRGELWFAATPGGDRPVLVLTRDPVADRIGAVVVVALTRTRRGLVSELELTAVENRVPSDCVVNFDNIHTLPRTAFRRRITRLSPARLHEACQTLRASTGC
;
A
#
# COMPACT_ATOMS: atom_id res chain seq x y z
N MET A 1 1.13 11.96 6.39
CA MET A 1 1.15 10.63 5.77
C MET A 1 1.74 9.66 6.77
N ARG A 2 0.96 8.66 7.18
CA ARG A 2 1.38 7.69 8.20
C ARG A 2 1.50 6.30 7.62
N ARG A 3 2.35 5.48 8.22
CA ARG A 3 2.46 4.06 7.87
C ARG A 3 1.11 3.35 8.00
N GLY A 4 0.80 2.52 7.01
CA GLY A 4 -0.43 1.75 6.93
C GLY A 4 -1.64 2.53 6.38
N GLU A 5 -1.47 3.81 6.03
CA GLU A 5 -2.52 4.53 5.33
C GLU A 5 -2.61 4.11 3.86
N LEU A 6 -3.84 4.04 3.36
CA LEU A 6 -4.17 3.82 1.97
C LEU A 6 -4.57 5.15 1.33
N TRP A 7 -4.00 5.44 0.16
CA TRP A 7 -4.17 6.71 -0.54
C TRP A 7 -4.35 6.49 -2.03
N PHE A 8 -5.15 7.31 -2.71
CA PHE A 8 -5.04 7.47 -4.15
C PHE A 8 -3.80 8.29 -4.48
N ALA A 9 -2.96 7.81 -5.39
CA ALA A 9 -1.77 8.50 -5.85
C ALA A 9 -1.51 8.26 -7.35
N ALA A 10 -0.80 9.18 -7.97
CA ALA A 10 -0.23 8.97 -9.30
C ALA A 10 0.98 8.03 -9.20
N THR A 11 0.91 6.90 -9.89
CA THR A 11 1.99 5.90 -9.97
C THR A 11 2.46 5.74 -11.42
N PRO A 12 3.63 5.11 -11.68
CA PRO A 12 4.08 4.86 -13.06
C PRO A 12 3.04 4.09 -13.91
N GLY A 13 2.21 3.25 -13.29
CA GLY A 13 1.12 2.50 -13.94
C GLY A 13 -0.23 3.22 -13.94
N GLY A 14 -0.25 4.53 -13.75
CA GLY A 14 -1.46 5.36 -13.68
C GLY A 14 -1.96 5.61 -12.26
N ASP A 15 -3.13 6.23 -12.16
CA ASP A 15 -3.73 6.61 -10.88
C ASP A 15 -4.36 5.40 -10.19
N ARG A 16 -3.91 5.11 -8.97
CA ARG A 16 -4.44 3.98 -8.20
C ARG A 16 -4.26 4.15 -6.69
N PRO A 17 -4.99 3.34 -5.90
CA PRO A 17 -4.72 3.22 -4.48
C PRO A 17 -3.31 2.66 -4.23
N VAL A 18 -2.65 3.16 -3.19
CA VAL A 18 -1.34 2.74 -2.71
C VAL A 18 -1.34 2.64 -1.18
N LEU A 19 -0.58 1.70 -0.62
CA LEU A 19 -0.34 1.52 0.81
C LEU A 19 0.99 2.16 1.22
N VAL A 20 0.99 3.04 2.22
CA VAL A 20 2.21 3.68 2.73
C VAL A 20 3.01 2.72 3.61
N LEU A 21 4.26 2.43 3.22
CA LEU A 21 5.19 1.56 3.96
C LEU A 21 6.18 2.32 4.84
N THR A 22 6.61 3.52 4.43
CA THR A 22 7.60 4.30 5.18
C THR A 22 7.17 4.46 6.64
N ARG A 23 8.09 4.17 7.57
CA ARG A 23 7.84 4.22 9.01
C ARG A 23 7.53 5.64 9.50
N ASP A 24 6.72 5.72 10.54
CA ASP A 24 6.56 6.95 11.32
C ASP A 24 7.80 7.17 12.21
N PRO A 25 8.17 8.42 12.54
CA PRO A 25 7.63 9.68 12.01
C PRO A 25 8.28 10.11 10.67
N VAL A 26 9.13 9.26 10.07
CA VAL A 26 9.90 9.60 8.87
C VAL A 26 8.99 9.96 7.70
N ALA A 27 7.91 9.21 7.50
CA ALA A 27 6.92 9.46 6.44
C ALA A 27 6.36 10.90 6.45
N ASP A 28 6.32 11.55 7.61
CA ASP A 28 5.85 12.94 7.76
C ASP A 28 6.93 14.01 7.54
N ARG A 29 8.21 13.62 7.48
CA ARG A 29 9.35 14.56 7.44
C ARG A 29 10.09 14.57 6.10
N ILE A 30 9.91 13.57 5.26
CA ILE A 30 10.64 13.44 3.98
C ILE A 30 9.76 13.79 2.77
N GLY A 31 10.38 14.23 1.68
CA GLY A 31 9.67 14.68 0.47
C GLY A 31 9.05 13.56 -0.38
N ALA A 32 9.49 12.31 -0.20
CA ALA A 32 8.99 11.15 -0.93
C ALA A 32 8.88 9.92 0.00
N VAL A 33 7.85 9.10 -0.17
CA VAL A 33 7.58 7.94 0.68
C VAL A 33 7.49 6.66 -0.13
N VAL A 34 7.93 5.56 0.48
CA VAL A 34 7.84 4.20 -0.06
C VAL A 34 6.41 3.70 0.12
N VAL A 35 5.84 3.21 -0.97
CA VAL A 35 4.49 2.68 -1.04
C VAL A 35 4.42 1.39 -1.84
N VAL A 36 3.33 0.65 -1.68
CA VAL A 36 2.99 -0.51 -2.51
C VAL A 36 1.70 -0.23 -3.26
N ALA A 37 1.66 -0.52 -4.56
CA ALA A 37 0.46 -0.34 -5.36
C ALA A 37 -0.62 -1.40 -5.08
N LEU A 38 -1.88 -0.98 -5.06
CA LEU A 38 -3.02 -1.90 -5.03
C LEU A 38 -3.53 -2.12 -6.44
N THR A 39 -3.94 -3.35 -6.75
CA THR A 39 -4.53 -3.73 -8.04
C THR A 39 -5.76 -4.61 -7.84
N ARG A 40 -6.68 -4.60 -8.81
CA ARG A 40 -7.82 -5.54 -8.84
C ARG A 40 -7.45 -6.88 -9.48
N THR A 41 -6.32 -6.94 -10.17
CA THR A 41 -5.83 -8.17 -10.79
C THR A 41 -5.15 -9.03 -9.75
N ARG A 42 -5.83 -10.10 -9.31
CA ARG A 42 -5.29 -11.12 -8.41
C ARG A 42 -4.61 -12.22 -9.22
N ARG A 43 -3.40 -12.60 -8.82
CA ARG A 43 -2.63 -13.70 -9.42
C ARG A 43 -2.40 -14.88 -8.47
N GLY A 44 -2.73 -14.72 -7.19
CA GLY A 44 -2.54 -15.77 -6.18
C GLY A 44 -1.07 -15.95 -5.81
N LEU A 45 -0.28 -14.87 -5.88
CA LEU A 45 1.15 -14.90 -5.58
C LEU A 45 1.39 -14.69 -4.09
N VAL A 46 2.53 -15.18 -3.59
CA VAL A 46 2.98 -14.95 -2.21
C VAL A 46 3.22 -13.47 -1.90
N SER A 47 3.42 -12.65 -2.94
CA SER A 47 3.58 -11.20 -2.90
C SER A 47 2.25 -10.42 -2.84
N GLU A 48 1.10 -11.11 -2.78
CA GLU A 48 -0.21 -10.47 -2.77
C GLU A 48 -0.87 -10.56 -1.38
N LEU A 49 -1.36 -9.42 -0.89
CA LEU A 49 -2.23 -9.35 0.29
C LEU A 49 -3.62 -8.90 -0.15
N GLU A 50 -4.60 -9.79 -0.03
CA GLU A 50 -6.00 -9.52 -0.37
C GLU A 50 -6.62 -8.49 0.57
N LEU A 51 -7.39 -7.56 0.04
CA LEU A 51 -8.18 -6.63 0.82
C LEU A 51 -9.62 -6.63 0.31
N THR A 52 -10.57 -6.67 1.24
CA THR A 52 -12.00 -6.63 0.93
C THR A 52 -12.57 -5.25 1.22
N ALA A 53 -13.53 -4.81 0.41
CA ALA A 53 -14.21 -3.54 0.60
C ALA A 53 -14.89 -3.45 1.98
N VAL A 54 -15.47 -4.56 2.43
CA VAL A 54 -16.21 -4.66 3.70
C VAL A 54 -15.27 -4.53 4.90
N GLU A 55 -14.20 -5.32 4.96
CA GLU A 55 -13.36 -5.39 6.16
C GLU A 55 -12.35 -4.26 6.22
N ASN A 56 -11.80 -3.87 5.07
CA ASN A 56 -10.68 -2.94 5.01
C ASN A 56 -11.08 -1.54 4.56
N ARG A 57 -12.35 -1.34 4.19
CA ARG A 57 -12.90 -0.05 3.73
C ARG A 57 -12.16 0.49 2.50
N VAL A 58 -11.73 -0.41 1.62
CA VAL A 58 -11.20 -0.08 0.29
C VAL A 58 -12.34 0.11 -0.70
N PRO A 59 -12.14 0.84 -1.82
CA PRO A 59 -13.23 1.13 -2.77
C PRO A 59 -13.83 -0.10 -3.47
N SER A 60 -13.04 -1.16 -3.61
CA SER A 60 -13.44 -2.45 -4.17
C SER A 60 -12.47 -3.52 -3.67
N ASP A 61 -12.86 -4.79 -3.78
CA ASP A 61 -11.96 -5.91 -3.52
C ASP A 61 -10.73 -5.82 -4.41
N CYS A 62 -9.57 -6.03 -3.82
CA CYS A 62 -8.27 -5.82 -4.47
C CYS A 62 -7.16 -6.58 -3.75
N VAL A 63 -5.95 -6.49 -4.28
CA VAL A 63 -4.73 -6.98 -3.64
C VAL A 63 -3.71 -5.84 -3.51
N VAL A 64 -3.01 -5.78 -2.38
CA VAL A 64 -1.74 -5.06 -2.26
C VAL A 64 -0.68 -5.96 -2.87
N ASN A 65 -0.03 -5.52 -3.95
CA ASN A 65 0.95 -6.34 -4.66
C ASN A 65 2.37 -5.82 -4.38
N PHE A 66 3.12 -6.56 -3.57
CA PHE A 66 4.46 -6.21 -3.10
C PHE A 66 5.55 -6.31 -4.18
N ASP A 67 5.25 -6.81 -5.37
CA ASP A 67 6.15 -6.71 -6.53
C ASP A 67 6.12 -5.30 -7.15
N ASN A 68 5.10 -4.49 -6.84
CA ASN A 68 4.94 -3.10 -7.30
C ASN A 68 5.19 -2.09 -6.18
N ILE A 69 6.42 -2.09 -5.66
CA ILE A 69 6.89 -1.09 -4.70
C ILE A 69 7.41 0.14 -5.43
N HIS A 70 6.99 1.33 -4.98
CA HIS A 70 7.42 2.60 -5.54
C HIS A 70 7.83 3.57 -4.44
N THR A 71 8.74 4.48 -4.77
CA THR A 71 8.98 5.69 -3.98
C THR A 71 8.30 6.86 -4.69
N LEU A 72 7.30 7.47 -4.05
CA LEU A 72 6.50 8.53 -4.65
C LEU A 72 6.72 9.86 -3.91
N PRO A 73 6.85 11.00 -4.63
CA PRO A 73 6.86 12.31 -3.99
C PRO A 73 5.51 12.57 -3.32
N ARG A 74 5.50 13.35 -2.23
CA ARG A 74 4.25 13.69 -1.51
C ARG A 74 3.21 14.39 -2.40
N THR A 75 3.66 15.10 -3.42
CA THR A 75 2.82 15.77 -4.41
C THR A 75 2.05 14.81 -5.32
N ALA A 76 2.45 13.53 -5.40
CA ALA A 76 1.72 12.52 -6.16
C ALA A 76 0.45 12.01 -5.46
N PHE A 77 0.32 12.23 -4.14
CA PHE A 77 -0.80 11.77 -3.33
C PHE A 77 -1.97 12.73 -3.43
N ARG A 78 -3.18 12.19 -3.59
CA ARG A 78 -4.40 12.97 -3.84
C ARG A 78 -5.37 12.88 -2.68
N ARG A 79 -5.90 11.68 -2.43
CA ARG A 79 -6.99 11.47 -1.46
C ARG A 79 -6.71 10.27 -0.58
N ARG A 80 -6.76 10.48 0.73
CA ARG A 80 -6.72 9.39 1.72
C ARG A 80 -7.99 8.56 1.63
N ILE A 81 -7.84 7.24 1.65
CA ILE A 81 -8.94 6.28 1.60
C ILE A 81 -9.27 5.84 3.03
N THR A 82 -8.32 5.17 3.67
CA THR A 82 -8.49 4.56 5.00
C THR A 82 -7.11 4.27 5.60
N ARG A 83 -7.07 3.66 6.77
CA ARG A 83 -5.85 3.10 7.36
C ARG A 83 -6.10 1.64 7.69
N LEU A 84 -5.16 0.78 7.34
CA LEU A 84 -5.22 -0.63 7.72
C LEU A 84 -5.21 -0.77 9.24
N SER A 85 -5.94 -1.76 9.74
CA SER A 85 -5.86 -2.14 11.14
C SER A 85 -4.46 -2.67 11.48
N PRO A 86 -4.06 -2.70 12.76
CA PRO A 86 -2.77 -3.25 13.17
C PRO A 86 -2.56 -4.69 12.70
N ALA A 87 -3.60 -5.54 12.72
CA ALA A 87 -3.53 -6.92 12.26
C ALA A 87 -3.24 -6.99 10.75
N ARG A 88 -3.98 -6.25 9.93
CA ARG A 88 -3.74 -6.19 8.47
C ARG A 88 -2.38 -5.62 8.13
N LEU A 89 -1.90 -4.64 8.92
CA LEU A 89 -0.56 -4.08 8.73
C LEU A 89 0.54 -5.09 9.12
N HIS A 90 0.28 -5.97 10.09
CA HIS A 90 1.19 -7.06 10.42
C HIS A 90 1.28 -8.06 9.26
N GLU A 91 0.14 -8.48 8.70
CA GLU A 91 0.10 -9.34 7.50
C GLU A 91 0.86 -8.69 6.33
N ALA A 92 0.66 -7.39 6.09
CA ALA A 92 1.43 -6.64 5.09
C ALA A 92 2.95 -6.73 5.30
N CYS A 93 3.42 -6.77 6.55
CA CYS A 93 4.85 -6.98 6.83
C CYS A 93 5.31 -8.40 6.51
N GLN A 94 4.46 -9.39 6.78
CA GLN A 94 4.75 -10.79 6.47
C GLN A 94 4.80 -11.01 4.96
N THR A 95 3.81 -10.50 4.22
CA THR A 95 3.76 -10.55 2.75
C THR A 95 4.96 -9.86 2.12
N LEU A 96 5.36 -8.69 2.63
CA LEU A 96 6.58 -7.99 2.17
C LEU A 96 7.85 -8.84 2.34
N ARG A 97 8.03 -9.48 3.50
CA ARG A 97 9.20 -10.35 3.73
C ARG A 97 9.18 -11.54 2.79
N ALA A 98 8.02 -12.16 2.65
CA ALA A 98 7.83 -13.31 1.76
C ALA A 98 8.08 -12.94 0.29
N SER A 99 7.71 -11.74 -0.15
CA SER A 99 7.95 -11.27 -1.52
C SER A 99 9.43 -11.00 -1.80
N THR A 100 10.18 -10.51 -0.80
CA THR A 100 11.61 -10.20 -0.98
C THR A 100 12.55 -11.37 -0.69
N GLY A 101 12.07 -12.43 -0.02
CA GLY A 101 12.90 -13.58 0.37
C GLY A 101 13.99 -13.24 1.39
N CYS A 102 13.81 -12.16 2.17
CA CYS A 102 14.77 -11.63 3.14
C CYS A 102 14.11 -11.41 4.51
#